data_AF-A0A2N1P8V9-F1
#
_entry.id   AF-A0A2N1P8V9-F1
#
_cell.length_a   1.000
_cell.length_b   1.000
_cell.length_c   1.000
_cell.angle_alpha   90.00
_cell.angle_beta   90.00
_cell.angle_gamma   90.00
#
_symmetry.space_group_name_H-M   'P 1'
#
loop_
_entity.id
_entity.type
_entity.pdbx_description
1 polymer ?
#
loop_
_entity_poly.entity_id
_entity_poly.type
_entity_poly.pdbx_seq_one_letter_code
_entity_poly.pdbx_strand_id
1 'polypeptide(L)'
;MKITKEDKTMLKEACRCLEKSAIELIDFDKLTSLLTQLWDGDAGGENPAEELHLIKDDYRMRIMGMLKALVVCHPEDDDMRIISQLSESLEGIQAKELILLYRRTASRFRKNFPASFKYAGMSSRRAPAGNWMEHKI
;
A
#
# COMPACT_ATOMS: atom_id res chain seq x y z
N MET A 1 15.12 -15.44 -3.77
CA MET A 1 15.70 -16.22 -4.90
C MET A 1 15.31 -15.57 -6.23
N LYS A 2 16.12 -15.61 -7.30
CA LYS A 2 15.74 -15.02 -8.60
C LYS A 2 15.13 -16.09 -9.51
N ILE A 3 13.85 -15.93 -9.85
CA ILE A 3 13.15 -16.79 -10.82
C ILE A 3 13.83 -16.66 -12.19
N THR A 4 14.29 -17.79 -12.73
CA THR A 4 14.94 -17.84 -14.04
C THR A 4 13.91 -17.76 -15.18
N LYS A 5 14.40 -17.54 -16.41
CA LYS A 5 13.54 -17.56 -17.60
C LYS A 5 12.96 -18.96 -17.86
N GLU A 6 13.69 -20.00 -17.48
CA GLU A 6 13.28 -21.39 -17.61
C GLU A 6 12.13 -21.72 -16.65
N ASP A 7 12.21 -21.29 -15.39
CA ASP A 7 11.14 -21.46 -14.38
C ASP A 7 9.82 -20.85 -14.84
N LYS A 8 9.87 -19.64 -15.42
CA LYS A 8 8.69 -18.96 -15.97
C LYS A 8 8.10 -19.69 -17.17
N THR A 9 8.94 -20.31 -17.98
CA THR A 9 8.52 -21.06 -19.17
C THR A 9 7.85 -22.36 -18.75
N MET A 10 8.42 -23.04 -17.76
CA MET A 10 7.87 -24.24 -17.16
C MET A 10 6.50 -24.00 -16.50
N LEU A 11 6.35 -22.94 -15.70
CA LEU A 11 5.07 -22.59 -15.08
C LEU A 11 3.99 -22.30 -16.12
N LYS A 12 4.33 -21.57 -17.19
CA LYS A 12 3.39 -21.31 -18.30
C LYS A 12 2.97 -22.59 -19.00
N GLU A 13 3.90 -23.51 -19.22
CA GLU A 13 3.61 -24.79 -19.86
C GLU A 13 2.73 -25.67 -18.98
N ALA A 14 2.99 -25.71 -17.66
CA ALA A 14 2.14 -26.40 -16.70
C ALA A 14 0.70 -25.82 -16.69
N CYS A 15 0.54 -24.50 -16.68
CA CYS A 15 -0.79 -23.86 -16.79
C CYS A 15 -1.49 -24.23 -18.09
N ARG A 16 -0.78 -24.22 -19.22
CA ARG A 16 -1.31 -24.60 -20.53
C ARG A 16 -1.77 -26.07 -20.56
N CYS A 17 -1.03 -26.96 -19.92
CA CYS A 17 -1.41 -28.38 -19.82
C CYS A 17 -2.65 -28.57 -18.93
N LEU A 18 -2.77 -27.81 -17.84
CA LEU A 18 -3.97 -27.82 -16.98
C LEU A 18 -5.21 -27.32 -17.74
N GLU A 19 -5.11 -26.22 -18.48
CA GLU A 19 -6.20 -25.69 -19.31
C GLU A 19 -6.69 -26.70 -20.37
N LYS A 20 -5.76 -27.46 -20.94
CA LYS A 20 -6.05 -28.47 -21.96
C LYS A 20 -6.39 -29.85 -21.40
N SER A 21 -6.48 -29.99 -20.07
CA SER A 21 -6.66 -31.29 -19.39
C SER A 21 -5.60 -32.33 -19.76
N ALA A 22 -4.42 -31.90 -20.23
CA ALA A 22 -3.30 -32.75 -20.63
C ALA A 22 -2.34 -32.97 -19.45
N ILE A 23 -2.88 -33.48 -18.35
CA ILE A 23 -2.18 -33.59 -17.06
C ILE A 23 -0.97 -34.52 -17.14
N GLU A 24 -1.04 -35.53 -18.02
CA GLU A 24 0.00 -36.54 -18.23
C GLU A 24 1.33 -35.96 -18.76
N LEU A 25 1.29 -34.76 -19.34
CA LEU A 25 2.47 -34.08 -19.87
C LEU A 25 3.19 -33.22 -18.81
N ILE A 26 2.63 -33.13 -17.60
CA ILE A 26 3.20 -32.33 -16.52
C ILE A 26 4.24 -33.16 -15.77
N ASP A 27 5.48 -32.69 -15.75
CA ASP A 27 6.53 -33.21 -14.87
C ASP A 27 6.28 -32.68 -13.45
N PHE A 28 5.48 -33.42 -12.69
CA PHE A 28 5.09 -33.07 -11.33
C PHE A 28 6.26 -33.02 -10.36
N ASP A 29 7.30 -33.85 -10.57
CA ASP A 29 8.48 -33.86 -9.71
C ASP A 29 9.26 -32.56 -9.86
N LYS A 30 9.51 -32.12 -11.10
CA LYS A 30 10.11 -30.80 -11.34
C LYS A 30 9.22 -29.67 -10.86
N LEU A 31 7.90 -29.76 -11.07
CA LEU A 31 6.97 -28.69 -10.69
C LEU A 31 6.95 -28.52 -9.17
N THR A 32 6.91 -29.64 -8.45
CA THR A 32 6.97 -29.67 -6.98
C THR A 32 8.29 -29.10 -6.48
N SER A 33 9.42 -29.53 -7.05
CA SER A 33 10.73 -28.97 -6.69
C SER A 33 10.80 -27.45 -6.91
N LEU A 34 10.27 -26.95 -8.03
CA LEU A 34 10.24 -25.53 -8.33
C LEU A 34 9.35 -24.77 -7.33
N LEU A 35 8.15 -25.28 -7.06
CA LEU A 35 7.21 -24.66 -6.13
C LEU A 35 7.74 -24.65 -4.69
N THR A 36 8.39 -25.73 -4.25
CA THR A 36 9.06 -25.80 -2.94
C THR A 36 10.22 -24.82 -2.85
N GLN A 37 11.06 -24.71 -3.88
CA GLN A 37 12.14 -23.71 -3.90
C GLN A 37 11.60 -22.27 -3.92
N LEU A 38 10.47 -22.02 -4.58
CA LEU A 38 9.80 -20.72 -4.53
C LEU A 38 9.25 -20.44 -3.14
N TRP A 39 8.58 -21.41 -2.52
CA TRP A 39 8.01 -21.30 -1.18
C TRP A 39 9.08 -21.08 -0.09
N ASP A 40 10.15 -21.87 -0.13
CA ASP A 40 11.27 -21.76 0.81
C ASP A 40 12.11 -20.50 0.55
N GLY A 41 12.17 -20.07 -0.72
CA GLY A 41 12.85 -18.85 -1.15
C GLY A 41 12.11 -17.55 -0.82
N ASP A 42 10.82 -17.63 -0.47
CA ASP A 42 9.96 -16.51 -0.08
C ASP A 42 9.87 -16.33 1.44
N ALA A 43 10.27 -17.34 2.23
CA ALA A 43 10.20 -17.33 3.69
C ALA A 43 11.14 -16.30 4.38
N GLY A 44 11.92 -15.51 3.63
CA GLY A 44 12.88 -14.55 4.19
C GLY A 44 13.05 -13.24 3.42
N GLY A 45 12.18 -12.94 2.45
CA GLY A 45 12.21 -11.67 1.73
C GLY A 45 11.20 -10.68 2.32
N GLU A 46 11.60 -9.41 2.51
CA GLU A 46 10.68 -8.29 2.70
C GLU A 46 9.57 -8.41 1.65
N ASN A 47 8.34 -8.72 2.07
CA ASN A 47 7.22 -8.94 1.16
C ASN A 47 6.78 -7.56 0.62
N PRO A 48 7.17 -7.19 -0.62
CA PRO A 48 6.92 -5.83 -1.10
C PRO A 48 5.42 -5.60 -1.29
N ALA A 49 4.63 -6.67 -1.44
CA ALA A 49 3.18 -6.58 -1.50
C ALA A 49 2.60 -6.17 -0.13
N GLU A 50 3.10 -6.73 0.97
CA GLU A 50 2.71 -6.30 2.33
C GLU A 50 3.12 -4.86 2.61
N GLU A 51 4.34 -4.45 2.24
CA GLU A 51 4.75 -3.04 2.37
C GLU A 51 3.88 -2.10 1.55
N LEU A 52 3.54 -2.47 0.32
CA LEU A 52 2.60 -1.74 -0.53
C LEU A 52 1.20 -1.68 0.09
N HIS A 53 0.75 -2.75 0.73
CA HIS A 53 -0.51 -2.78 1.46
C HIS A 53 -0.49 -1.80 2.63
N LEU A 54 0.56 -1.80 3.45
CA LEU A 54 0.74 -0.86 4.56
C LEU A 54 0.75 0.60 4.08
N ILE A 55 1.45 0.89 2.98
CA ILE A 55 1.47 2.24 2.38
C ILE A 55 0.07 2.62 1.89
N LYS A 56 -0.65 1.72 1.21
CA LYS A 56 -2.02 2.00 0.76
C LYS A 56 -2.93 2.33 1.96
N ASP A 57 -2.80 1.62 3.06
CA ASP A 57 -3.63 1.85 4.25
C ASP A 57 -3.31 3.19 4.93
N ASP A 58 -2.03 3.57 5.05
CA ASP A 58 -1.65 4.90 5.56
C ASP A 58 -2.22 6.04 4.70
N TYR A 59 -2.11 5.93 3.38
CA TYR A 59 -2.70 6.92 2.46
C TYR A 59 -4.22 7.02 2.64
N ARG A 60 -4.91 5.91 2.81
CA ARG A 60 -6.36 5.90 3.03
C ARG A 60 -6.74 6.57 4.33
N MET A 61 -6.07 6.23 5.43
CA MET A 61 -6.33 6.85 6.72
C MET A 61 -6.15 8.37 6.67
N ARG A 62 -5.09 8.85 5.99
CA ARG A 62 -4.85 10.28 5.80
C ARG A 62 -5.95 10.95 4.96
N ILE A 63 -6.34 10.33 3.85
CA ILE A 63 -7.41 10.85 2.99
C ILE A 63 -8.72 10.93 3.78
N MET A 64 -9.09 9.85 4.49
CA MET A 64 -10.28 9.84 5.35
C MET A 64 -10.24 10.93 6.42
N GLY A 65 -9.10 11.10 7.10
CA GLY A 65 -8.94 12.15 8.11
C GLY A 65 -9.16 13.54 7.53
N MET A 66 -8.57 13.83 6.37
CA MET A 66 -8.75 15.11 5.68
C MET A 66 -10.18 15.30 5.19
N LEU A 67 -10.82 14.27 4.61
CA LEU A 67 -12.20 14.36 4.14
C LEU A 67 -13.19 14.57 5.29
N LYS A 68 -13.02 13.87 6.42
CA LYS A 68 -13.85 14.09 7.62
C LYS A 68 -13.76 15.54 8.09
N ALA A 69 -12.55 16.10 8.15
CA ALA A 69 -12.37 17.50 8.52
C ALA A 69 -12.98 18.46 7.49
N LEU A 70 -12.82 18.17 6.19
CA LEU A 70 -13.43 18.96 5.11
C LEU A 70 -14.95 18.96 5.21
N VAL A 71 -15.59 17.79 5.39
CA VAL A 71 -17.04 17.66 5.51
C VAL A 71 -17.59 18.47 6.68
N VAL A 72 -16.90 18.49 7.81
CA VAL A 72 -17.33 19.27 8.99
C VAL A 72 -17.31 20.77 8.70
N CYS A 73 -16.34 21.27 7.94
CA CYS A 73 -16.20 22.70 7.66
C CYS A 73 -16.98 23.16 6.41
N HIS A 74 -17.01 22.33 5.37
CA HIS A 74 -17.61 22.60 4.07
C HIS A 74 -18.13 21.27 3.48
N PRO A 75 -19.35 20.84 3.84
CA PRO A 75 -19.90 19.60 3.35
C PRO A 75 -20.17 19.68 1.84
N GLU A 76 -19.54 18.77 1.09
CA GLU A 76 -19.87 18.47 -0.30
C GLU A 76 -20.32 17.01 -0.40
N ASP A 77 -21.38 16.76 -1.16
CA ASP A 77 -21.94 15.41 -1.35
C ASP A 77 -20.89 14.42 -1.90
N ASP A 78 -19.98 14.93 -2.73
CA ASP A 78 -18.88 14.17 -3.32
C ASP A 78 -17.90 13.64 -2.24
N ASP A 79 -17.64 14.44 -1.20
CA ASP A 79 -16.73 14.05 -0.11
C ASP A 79 -17.36 12.96 0.79
N MET A 80 -18.66 13.05 1.05
CA MET A 80 -19.41 12.03 1.80
C MET A 80 -19.44 10.69 1.06
N ARG A 81 -19.66 10.73 -0.27
CA ARG A 81 -19.62 9.54 -1.12
C ARG A 81 -18.25 8.87 -1.09
N ILE A 82 -17.17 9.66 -1.19
CA ILE A 82 -15.79 9.14 -1.16
C ILE A 82 -15.47 8.54 0.21
N ILE A 83 -15.94 9.13 1.32
CA ILE A 83 -15.77 8.53 2.66
C ILE A 83 -16.45 7.17 2.74
N SER A 84 -17.71 7.04 2.26
CA SER A 84 -18.43 5.75 2.24
C SER A 84 -17.65 4.70 1.46
N GLN A 85 -17.18 5.05 0.26
CA GLN A 85 -16.37 4.16 -0.60
C GLN A 85 -15.06 3.75 0.08
N LEU A 86 -14.39 4.67 0.77
CA LEU A 86 -13.16 4.36 1.50
C LEU A 86 -13.40 3.49 2.74
N SER A 87 -14.60 3.53 3.33
CA SER A 87 -14.96 2.73 4.51
C SER A 87 -15.45 1.31 4.20
N GLU A 88 -16.03 1.08 3.01
CA GLU A 88 -16.72 -0.18 2.68
C GLU A 88 -15.83 -1.27 2.07
N SER A 89 -14.64 -0.97 1.53
CA SER A 89 -13.78 -2.00 0.91
C SER A 89 -12.29 -1.71 1.01
N LEU A 90 -11.51 -2.71 1.43
CA LEU A 90 -10.04 -2.67 1.47
C LEU A 90 -9.35 -2.96 0.13
N GLU A 91 -10.06 -3.63 -0.78
CA GLU A 91 -9.43 -4.28 -1.94
C GLU A 91 -9.66 -3.51 -3.26
N GLY A 92 -10.64 -2.61 -3.32
CA GLY A 92 -11.11 -2.04 -4.59
C GLY A 92 -10.30 -0.88 -5.18
N ILE A 93 -9.54 -0.13 -4.38
CA ILE A 93 -8.90 1.11 -4.86
C ILE A 93 -7.49 0.83 -5.35
N GLN A 94 -7.23 1.20 -6.61
CA GLN A 94 -5.91 1.08 -7.20
C GLN A 94 -4.96 2.14 -6.63
N ALA A 95 -3.67 1.82 -6.50
CA ALA A 95 -2.67 2.74 -5.95
C ALA A 95 -2.62 4.09 -6.70
N LYS A 96 -2.79 4.06 -8.03
CA LYS A 96 -2.84 5.27 -8.86
C LYS A 96 -4.02 6.17 -8.49
N GLU A 97 -5.19 5.59 -8.28
CA GLU A 97 -6.39 6.33 -7.87
C GLU A 97 -6.21 6.94 -6.49
N LEU A 98 -5.61 6.18 -5.57
CA LEU A 98 -5.33 6.65 -4.21
C LEU A 98 -4.39 7.85 -4.18
N ILE A 99 -3.35 7.86 -5.03
CA ILE A 99 -2.42 8.99 -5.17
C ILE A 99 -3.14 10.23 -5.73
N LEU A 100 -3.98 10.05 -6.76
CA LEU A 100 -4.75 11.14 -7.35
C LEU A 100 -5.73 11.73 -6.34
N LEU A 101 -6.43 10.87 -5.60
CA LEU A 101 -7.34 11.26 -4.55
C LEU A 101 -6.62 12.02 -3.44
N TYR A 102 -5.49 11.50 -2.96
CA TYR A 102 -4.65 12.20 -1.98
C TYR A 102 -4.26 13.60 -2.44
N ARG A 103 -3.81 13.77 -3.69
CA ARG A 103 -3.43 15.09 -4.22
C ARG A 103 -4.61 16.06 -4.23
N ARG A 104 -5.79 15.61 -4.67
CA ARG A 104 -7.02 16.43 -4.68
C ARG A 104 -7.42 16.81 -3.26
N THR A 105 -7.55 15.83 -2.37
CA THR A 105 -7.97 16.03 -0.98
C THR A 105 -6.98 16.90 -0.22
N ALA A 106 -5.67 16.65 -0.32
CA ALA A 106 -4.65 17.45 0.35
C ALA A 106 -4.61 18.90 -0.14
N SER A 107 -4.80 19.13 -1.44
CA SER A 107 -4.90 20.49 -2.00
C SER A 107 -6.08 21.26 -1.41
N ARG A 108 -7.27 20.63 -1.35
CA ARG A 108 -8.47 21.23 -0.75
C ARG A 108 -8.31 21.42 0.76
N PHE A 109 -7.75 20.45 1.45
CA PHE A 109 -7.49 20.52 2.89
C PHE A 109 -6.54 21.68 3.21
N ARG A 110 -5.47 21.91 2.43
CA ARG A 110 -4.58 23.08 2.59
C ARG A 110 -5.28 24.42 2.43
N LYS A 111 -6.22 24.53 1.48
CA LYS A 111 -6.98 25.76 1.25
C LYS A 111 -7.87 26.10 2.44
N ASN A 112 -8.50 25.10 3.04
CA ASN A 112 -9.41 25.26 4.18
C ASN A 112 -8.69 25.33 5.54
N PHE A 113 -7.52 24.70 5.64
CA PHE A 113 -6.72 24.62 6.87
C PHE A 113 -5.25 25.04 6.63
N PRO A 114 -5.00 26.33 6.30
CA PRO A 114 -3.66 26.81 5.95
C PRO A 114 -2.64 26.73 7.10
N ALA A 115 -3.11 26.74 8.36
CA ALA A 115 -2.25 26.62 9.54
C ALA A 115 -1.70 25.20 9.74
N SER A 116 -2.42 24.16 9.32
CA SER A 116 -2.08 22.74 9.55
C SER A 116 -0.77 22.31 8.88
N PHE A 117 -0.27 23.06 7.91
CA PHE A 117 1.00 22.79 7.21
C PHE A 117 2.16 23.67 7.66
N LYS A 118 1.91 24.76 8.39
CA LYS A 118 2.99 25.63 8.88
C LYS A 118 3.89 24.90 9.89
N TYR A 119 3.34 23.92 10.62
CA TYR A 119 4.09 23.13 11.59
C TYR A 119 4.77 21.89 10.98
N ALA A 120 4.25 21.34 9.88
CA ALA A 120 4.86 20.20 9.19
C ALA A 120 6.24 20.54 8.58
N GLY A 121 6.46 21.82 8.21
CA GLY A 121 7.75 22.32 7.72
C GLY A 121 8.75 22.72 8.81
N MET A 122 8.35 22.78 10.08
CA MET A 122 9.22 23.21 11.20
C MET A 122 9.79 22.02 12.00
N SER A 123 9.28 20.80 11.81
CA SER A 123 9.77 19.58 12.49
C SER A 123 11.11 19.06 11.95
N SER A 124 11.71 19.68 10.93
CA SER A 124 13.04 19.31 10.39
C SER A 124 14.19 20.11 10.99
N ARG A 125 13.94 21.08 11.88
CA ARG A 125 14.99 21.54 12.79
C ARG A 125 15.16 20.45 13.84
N ARG A 126 16.21 19.64 13.72
CA ARG A 126 16.74 18.82 14.81
C ARG A 126 16.61 19.64 16.09
N ALA A 127 15.78 19.18 17.02
CA ALA A 127 15.90 19.67 18.38
C ALA A 127 17.38 19.51 18.76
N PRO A 128 18.07 20.56 19.26
CA PRO A 128 19.34 20.32 19.92
C PRO A 128 19.07 19.24 20.96
N ALA A 129 19.98 18.27 21.09
CA ALA A 129 19.87 17.17 22.04
C ALA A 129 19.73 17.75 23.46
N GLY A 130 18.49 18.04 23.84
CA GLY A 130 18.13 18.59 25.12
C GLY A 130 18.21 17.46 26.11
N ASN A 131 19.26 17.50 26.93
CA ASN A 131 19.52 16.56 27.98
C ASN A 131 18.33 16.59 28.96
N TRP A 132 17.49 15.55 28.96
CA TRP A 132 16.29 15.43 29.81
C TRP A 132 16.59 15.47 31.32
N MET A 133 17.85 15.60 31.73
CA MET A 133 18.29 15.67 33.13
C MET A 133 18.25 17.07 33.76
N GLU A 134 18.01 18.15 33.01
CA GLU A 134 18.08 19.52 33.58
C GLU A 134 16.81 20.00 34.31
N HIS A 135 15.76 19.17 34.42
CA HIS A 135 14.54 19.53 35.15
C HIS A 135 14.35 18.72 36.44
N LYS A 136 15.40 18.63 37.26
CA LYS A 136 15.26 18.39 38.70
C LYS A 136 15.97 19.50 39.47
N ILE A 137 15.19 20.48 39.91
CA ILE A 137 15.00 20.99 41.29
C ILE A 137 14.11 22.23 41.17
#